data_AF-A0A8S9RC76-F1
#
_entry.id   AF-A0A8S9RC76-F1
#
_cell.length_a   1.000
_cell.length_b   1.000
_cell.length_c   1.000
_cell.angle_alpha   90.00
_cell.angle_beta   90.00
_cell.angle_gamma   90.00
#
_symmetry.space_group_name_H-M   'P 1'
#
loop_
_entity.id
_entity.type
_entity.pdbx_description
1 polymer ?
#
loop_
_entity_poly.entity_id
_entity_poly.type
_entity_poly.pdbx_seq_one_letter_code
_entity_poly.pdbx_strand_id
1 'polypeptide(L)'
;MVCWPFFAEQQTNCKFCRDEWEVGMEIGGDVKREEVDAVVRELMDGEKGKKMREKAEKWRLLAEEATEPKRGSSELNFQMVVDKVLLGRD
;
A
#
# COMPACT_ATOMS: atom_id res chain seq x y z
N MET A 1 -4.04 -1.38 6.89
CA MET A 1 -3.39 -2.69 7.05
C MET A 1 -2.93 -2.87 8.48
N VAL A 2 -3.04 -4.07 9.05
CA VAL A 2 -2.29 -4.43 10.26
C VAL A 2 -1.08 -5.24 9.81
N CYS A 3 0.11 -4.69 10.00
CA CYS A 3 1.37 -5.25 9.55
C CYS A 3 1.95 -6.16 10.64
N TRP A 4 2.27 -7.40 10.27
CA TRP A 4 3.04 -8.32 11.11
C TRP A 4 4.16 -8.94 10.26
N PRO A 5 5.31 -8.25 10.11
CA PRO A 5 6.33 -8.64 9.16
C PRO A 5 7.11 -9.87 9.64
N PHE A 6 7.34 -10.82 8.72
CA PHE A 6 8.14 -12.02 8.99
C PHE A 6 9.51 -11.97 8.29
N PHE A 7 9.54 -11.95 6.95
CA PHE A 7 10.79 -12.05 6.18
C PHE A 7 10.75 -11.30 4.85
N ALA A 8 11.89 -11.32 4.15
CA ALA A 8 12.12 -10.66 2.87
C ALA A 8 11.85 -9.15 2.94
N GLU A 9 11.02 -8.62 2.06
CA GLU A 9 10.70 -7.19 1.99
C GLU A 9 9.60 -6.75 2.98
N GLN A 10 9.02 -7.67 3.75
CA GLN A 10 7.89 -7.36 4.63
C GLN A 10 8.23 -6.30 5.68
N GLN A 11 9.45 -6.30 6.23
CA GLN A 11 9.91 -5.26 7.16
C GLN A 11 9.92 -3.88 6.49
N THR A 12 10.38 -3.80 5.24
CA THR A 12 10.39 -2.56 4.46
C THR A 12 8.96 -2.11 4.16
N ASN A 13 8.11 -3.02 3.68
CA ASN A 13 6.71 -2.71 3.40
C ASN A 13 5.97 -2.24 4.66
N CYS A 14 6.19 -2.88 5.82
CA CYS A 14 5.64 -2.47 7.10
C CYS A 14 6.00 -1.01 7.42
N LYS A 15 7.30 -0.68 7.29
CA LYS A 15 7.80 0.68 7.50
C LYS A 15 7.13 1.70 6.58
N PHE A 16 7.04 1.42 5.29
CA PHE A 16 6.36 2.30 4.33
C PHE A 16 4.88 2.45 4.65
N CYS A 17 4.17 1.37 4.97
CA CYS A 17 2.76 1.43 5.30
C CYS A 17 2.49 2.26 6.57
N ARG A 18 3.37 2.20 7.57
CA ARG A 18 3.23 2.93 8.84
C ARG A 18 3.67 4.39 8.72
N ASP A 19 4.85 4.64 8.16
CA ASP A 19 5.53 5.94 8.26
C ASP A 19 5.31 6.83 7.02
N GLU A 20 5.33 6.24 5.82
CA GLU A 20 5.32 7.01 4.56
C GLU A 20 3.91 7.17 4.00
N TRP A 21 3.17 6.06 3.90
CA TRP A 21 1.84 6.04 3.32
C TRP A 21 0.75 6.29 4.37
N GLU A 22 1.06 6.05 5.65
CA GLU A 22 0.14 6.19 6.78
C GLU A 22 -1.17 5.38 6.60
N VAL A 23 -1.05 4.20 5.97
CA VAL A 23 -2.16 3.27 5.71
C VAL A 23 -2.04 1.97 6.53
N GLY A 24 -1.03 1.88 7.40
CA GLY A 24 -0.72 0.72 8.21
C GLY A 24 -0.52 1.01 9.70
N MET A 25 -0.82 0.02 10.52
CA MET A 25 -0.37 -0.08 11.92
C MET A 25 0.42 -1.38 12.05
N GLU A 26 1.47 -1.41 12.85
CA GLU A 26 2.26 -2.63 13.10
C GLU A 26 1.86 -3.27 14.41
N ILE A 27 1.76 -4.60 14.42
CA ILE A 27 1.68 -5.40 15.64
C ILE A 27 3.06 -6.03 15.90
N GLY A 28 3.46 -6.05 17.18
CA GLY A 28 4.82 -6.38 17.61
C GLY A 28 5.26 -7.82 17.28
N GLY A 29 6.47 -8.18 17.73
CA GLY A 29 7.07 -9.48 17.41
C GLY A 29 6.40 -10.69 18.09
N ASP A 30 6.06 -10.58 19.38
CA ASP A 30 5.38 -11.65 20.14
C ASP A 30 3.89 -11.34 20.27
N VAL A 31 3.14 -11.66 19.22
CA VAL A 31 1.74 -11.24 19.06
C VAL A 31 0.81 -11.99 20.01
N LYS A 32 0.10 -11.24 20.84
CA LYS A 32 -0.94 -11.76 21.74
C LYS A 32 -2.34 -11.43 21.27
N ARG A 33 -3.32 -12.24 21.69
CA ARG A 33 -4.73 -12.06 21.32
C ARG A 33 -5.25 -10.66 21.69
N GLU A 34 -4.85 -10.15 22.86
CA GLU A 34 -5.29 -8.86 23.39
C GLU A 34 -4.77 -7.70 22.53
N GLU A 35 -3.54 -7.81 22.03
CA GLU A 35 -2.94 -6.83 21.12
C GLU A 35 -3.64 -6.83 19.76
N VAL A 36 -3.99 -8.01 19.25
CA VAL A 36 -4.77 -8.17 18.02
C VAL A 36 -6.16 -7.54 18.18
N ASP A 37 -6.87 -7.82 19.28
CA ASP A 37 -8.20 -7.22 19.54
C ASP A 37 -8.10 -5.69 19.59
N ALA A 38 -7.11 -5.14 20.29
CA ALA A 38 -6.91 -3.70 20.41
C ALA A 38 -6.62 -3.03 19.05
N VAL A 39 -5.69 -3.57 18.25
CA VAL A 39 -5.35 -2.97 16.94
C VAL A 39 -6.48 -3.10 15.94
N VAL A 40 -7.24 -4.20 15.96
CA VAL A 40 -8.39 -4.40 15.08
C VAL A 40 -9.51 -3.41 15.44
N ARG A 41 -9.81 -3.22 16.74
CA ARG A 41 -10.79 -2.21 17.17
C ARG A 41 -10.40 -0.80 16.73
N GLU A 42 -9.14 -0.42 16.93
CA GLU A 42 -8.65 0.90 16.50
C GLU A 42 -8.69 1.06 14.96
N LEU A 43 -8.42 -0.01 14.20
CA LEU A 43 -8.51 0.01 12.75
C LEU A 43 -9.95 0.17 12.25
N MET A 44 -10.89 -0.52 12.89
CA MET A 44 -12.28 -0.59 12.43
C MET A 44 -13.09 0.62 12.89
N ASP A 45 -12.99 0.96 14.18
CA ASP A 45 -13.88 1.91 14.85
C ASP A 45 -13.14 3.15 15.37
N GLY A 46 -11.81 3.10 15.45
CA GLY A 46 -10.98 4.17 15.98
C GLY A 46 -10.68 5.30 14.99
N GLU A 47 -10.24 6.43 15.55
CA GLU A 47 -9.88 7.62 14.76
C GLU A 47 -8.64 7.40 13.90
N LYS A 48 -7.67 6.58 14.35
CA LYS A 48 -6.52 6.23 13.50
C LYS A 48 -6.98 5.42 12.29
N GLY A 49 -7.86 4.43 12.48
CA GLY A 49 -8.43 3.63 11.40
C GLY A 49 -9.21 4.47 10.37
N LYS A 50 -9.97 5.47 10.84
CA LYS A 50 -10.63 6.44 9.95
C LYS A 50 -9.64 7.24 9.11
N LYS A 51 -8.59 7.82 9.72
CA LYS A 51 -7.55 8.57 9.00
C LYS A 51 -6.79 7.69 7.99
N MET A 52 -6.49 6.45 8.36
CA MET A 52 -5.86 5.49 7.47
C MET A 52 -6.72 5.19 6.24
N ARG A 53 -8.05 5.06 6.41
CA ARG A 53 -8.99 4.88 5.28
C ARG A 53 -8.99 6.08 4.34
N GLU A 54 -9.00 7.31 4.88
CA GLU A 54 -8.90 8.52 4.06
C GLU A 54 -7.57 8.60 3.29
N LYS A 55 -6.46 8.19 3.89
CA LYS A 55 -5.15 8.09 3.23
C LYS A 55 -5.14 7.01 2.15
N ALA A 56 -5.69 5.84 2.46
CA ALA A 56 -5.81 4.74 1.51
C ALA A 56 -6.64 5.12 0.28
N GLU A 57 -7.73 5.87 0.46
CA GLU A 57 -8.54 6.39 -0.64
C GLU A 57 -7.73 7.33 -1.54
N LYS A 58 -6.95 8.25 -0.96
CA LYS A 58 -6.07 9.15 -1.72
C LYS A 58 -5.04 8.38 -2.54
N TRP A 59 -4.39 7.38 -1.94
CA TRP A 59 -3.45 6.51 -2.66
C TRP A 59 -4.12 5.69 -3.76
N ARG A 60 -5.36 5.22 -3.53
CA ARG A 60 -6.14 4.50 -4.55
C ARG A 60 -6.38 5.38 -5.77
N LEU A 61 -6.85 6.62 -5.56
CA LEU A 61 -7.11 7.56 -6.66
C LEU A 61 -5.85 7.88 -7.47
N LEU A 62 -4.70 8.08 -6.81
CA LEU A 62 -3.42 8.30 -7.51
C LEU A 62 -2.98 7.07 -8.31
N ALA A 63 -3.21 5.86 -7.78
CA ALA A 63 -2.90 4.63 -8.50
C ALA A 63 -3.82 4.44 -9.72
N GLU A 64 -5.11 4.76 -9.59
CA GLU A 64 -6.08 4.75 -10.70
C GLU A 64 -5.67 5.75 -11.79
N GLU A 65 -5.28 6.97 -11.42
CA GLU A 65 -4.77 7.98 -12.37
C GLU A 65 -3.49 7.50 -13.08
N ALA A 66 -2.53 6.95 -12.32
CA ALA A 66 -1.29 6.43 -12.89
C ALA A 66 -1.51 5.26 -13.85
N THR A 67 -2.61 4.52 -13.70
CA THR A 67 -2.96 3.36 -14.54
C THR A 67 -4.09 3.66 -15.54
N GLU A 68 -4.48 4.93 -15.69
CA GLU A 68 -5.53 5.32 -16.63
C GLU A 68 -5.15 4.97 -18.09
N PRO A 69 -6.03 4.32 -18.87
CA PRO A 69 -5.74 3.96 -20.25
C PRO A 69 -5.30 5.16 -21.10
N LYS A 70 -4.23 4.97 -21.87
CA LYS A 70 -3.65 5.95 -22.82
C LYS A 70 -3.04 7.22 -22.21
N ARG A 71 -3.18 7.48 -20.92
CA ARG A 71 -2.72 8.73 -20.28
C ARG A 71 -1.96 8.54 -18.98
N GLY A 72 -2.25 7.47 -18.24
CA GLY A 72 -1.59 7.16 -16.98
C GLY A 72 -0.10 6.93 -17.15
N SER A 73 0.70 7.43 -16.21
CA SER A 73 2.17 7.33 -16.29
C SER A 73 2.66 5.88 -16.32
N SER A 74 2.07 4.99 -15.52
CA SER A 74 2.39 3.56 -15.51
C SER A 74 1.95 2.86 -16.79
N GLU A 75 0.81 3.24 -17.37
CA GLU A 75 0.34 2.73 -18.66
C GLU A 75 1.28 3.12 -19.80
N LEU A 76 1.71 4.39 -19.83
CA LEU A 76 2.69 4.87 -20.82
C LEU A 76 4.04 4.16 -20.67
N ASN A 77 4.50 3.96 -19.44
CA ASN A 77 5.72 3.20 -19.16
C ASN A 77 5.59 1.74 -19.62
N PHE A 78 4.44 1.10 -19.38
CA PHE A 78 4.18 -0.25 -19.84
C PHE A 78 4.20 -0.34 -21.37
N GLN A 79 3.50 0.57 -22.06
CA GLN A 79 3.48 0.62 -23.52
C GLN A 79 4.90 0.84 -24.08
N MET A 80 5.71 1.68 -23.45
CA MET A 80 7.11 1.86 -23.82
C MET A 80 7.91 0.55 -23.71
N VAL A 81 7.71 -0.23 -22.65
CA VAL A 81 8.36 -1.55 -22.51
C VAL A 81 7.90 -2.50 -23.62
N VAL A 82 6.60 -2.54 -23.92
CA VAL A 82 6.06 -3.37 -25.00
C VAL A 82 6.67 -2.98 -26.34
N ASP A 83 6.64 -1.68 -26.69
CA ASP A 83 7.13 -1.23 -27.99
C ASP A 83 8.64 -1.44 -28.14
N LYS A 84 9.43 -1.06 -27.14
CA LYS A 84 10.90 -1.09 -27.24
C LYS A 84 11.52 -2.46 -27.00
N VAL A 85 10.98 -3.24 -26.07
CA VAL A 85 11.59 -4.52 -25.65
C VAL A 85 10.95 -5.70 -26.37
N LEU A 86 9.61 -5.72 -26.47
CA LEU A 86 8.90 -6.87 -27.04
C LEU A 86 8.73 -6.76 -28.54
N LEU A 87 8.46 -5.56 -29.06
CA LEU A 87 8.15 -5.34 -30.48
C LEU A 87 9.32 -4.74 -31.27
N GLY A 88 10.34 -4.20 -30.60
CA GLY A 88 11.50 -3.57 -31.24
C GLY A 88 11.15 -2.37 -32.12
N ARG A 89 10.12 -1.61 -31.75
CA ARG A 89 9.73 -0.36 -32.40
C ARG A 89 10.48 0.79 -31.74
N ASP A 90 11.13 1.62 -32.55
CA ASP A 90 11.86 2.82 -32.10
C ASP A 90 10.94 3.98 -31.74
#